data_AF-A0AAW9L4M6-F1
#
_entry.id   AF-A0AAW9L4M6-F1
#
_cell.length_a   1.000
_cell.length_b   1.000
_cell.length_c   1.000
_cell.angle_alpha   90.00
_cell.angle_beta   90.00
_cell.angle_gamma   90.00
#
_symmetry.space_group_name_H-M   'P 1'
#
loop_
_entity.id
_entity.type
_entity.pdbx_description
1 polymer ?
#
loop_
_entity_poly.entity_id
_entity_poly.type
_entity_poly.pdbx_seq_one_letter_code
_entity_poly.pdbx_strand_id
1 'polypeptide(L)' 'MNAVRQPEKRREDRLDDLYEVVDELKLIAESDAGYAEYAENFLESLQEAGYDV' A
#
# COMPACT_ATOMS: atom_id res chain seq x y z
N MET A 1 23.14 -0.97 -25.50
CA MET A 1 22.50 -1.85 -24.49
C MET A 1 22.03 -0.98 -23.32
N ASN A 2 20.77 -0.53 -23.27
CA ASN A 2 20.23 0.22 -22.12
C ASN A 2 18.70 0.39 -22.20
N ALA A 3 17.94 -0.67 -21.89
CA ALA A 3 16.48 -0.56 -21.71
C ALA A 3 15.94 -1.45 -20.58
N VAL A 4 16.72 -2.40 -20.07
CA VAL A 4 16.23 -3.42 -19.12
C VAL A 4 16.26 -2.95 -17.65
N ARG A 5 16.99 -1.86 -17.32
CA ARG A 5 17.12 -1.37 -15.93
C ARG A 5 16.01 -0.43 -15.43
N GLN A 6 15.13 0.06 -16.30
CA GLN A 6 14.10 1.04 -15.92
C GLN A 6 12.74 0.48 -15.43
N PRO A 7 12.22 -0.67 -15.90
CA PRO A 7 10.90 -1.12 -15.47
C PRO A 7 10.90 -1.67 -14.03
N GLU A 8 11.98 -2.35 -13.61
CA GLU A 8 12.14 -2.88 -12.26
C GLU A 8 12.21 -1.75 -11.22
N LYS A 9 13.02 -0.70 -11.47
CA LYS A 9 13.09 0.48 -10.60
C LYS A 9 11.73 1.17 -10.44
N ARG A 10 11.01 1.40 -11.54
CA ARG A 10 9.66 1.98 -11.48
C ARG A 10 8.64 1.09 -10.76
N ARG A 11 8.90 -0.22 -10.65
CA ARG A 11 8.05 -1.13 -9.89
C ARG A 11 8.38 -1.05 -8.41
N GLU A 12 9.67 -1.01 -8.08
CA GLU A 12 10.18 -0.82 -6.72
C GLU A 12 9.68 0.51 -6.13
N ASP A 13 9.89 1.63 -6.84
CA ASP A 13 9.41 2.96 -6.41
C ASP A 13 7.90 2.97 -6.15
N ARG A 14 7.11 2.27 -6.99
CA ARG A 14 5.64 2.19 -6.81
C ARG A 14 5.20 1.25 -5.68
N LEU A 15 6.04 0.29 -5.30
CA LEU A 15 5.77 -0.56 -4.15
C LEU A 15 6.10 0.19 -2.86
N ASP A 16 7.18 0.97 -2.85
CA ASP A 16 7.53 1.83 -1.72
C ASP A 16 6.40 2.84 -1.45
N ASP A 17 5.93 3.54 -2.50
CA ASP A 17 4.78 4.45 -2.40
C ASP A 17 3.52 3.74 -1.85
N LEU A 18 3.28 2.48 -2.24
CA LEU A 18 2.13 1.70 -1.76
C LEU A 18 2.27 1.42 -0.26
N TYR A 19 3.46 1.05 0.22
CA TYR A 19 3.66 0.76 1.63
C TYR A 19 3.58 2.01 2.50
N GLU A 20 3.98 3.19 2.00
CA GLU A 20 3.73 4.46 2.69
C GLU A 20 2.22 4.70 2.91
N VAL A 21 1.41 4.45 1.87
CA VAL A 21 -0.06 4.55 1.98
C VAL A 21 -0.64 3.51 2.94
N VAL A 22 -0.10 2.29 2.96
CA VAL A 22 -0.51 1.23 3.92
C VAL A 22 -0.30 1.68 5.36
N ASP A 23 0.84 2.31 5.66
CA ASP A 23 1.13 2.80 7.00
C ASP A 23 0.16 3.90 7.44
N GLU A 24 -0.21 4.82 6.53
CA GLU A 24 -1.25 5.83 6.81
C GLU A 24 -2.62 5.19 7.04
N LEU A 25 -2.97 4.17 6.27
CA LEU A 25 -4.24 3.46 6.44
C LEU A 25 -4.31 2.72 7.77
N LYS A 26 -3.22 2.10 8.22
CA LYS A 26 -3.15 1.47 9.55
C LYS A 26 -3.40 2.50 10.65
N LEU A 27 -2.78 3.67 10.54
CA LEU A 27 -3.00 4.75 11.50
C LEU A 27 -4.46 5.23 11.53
N ILE A 28 -5.12 5.31 10.37
CA ILE A 28 -6.53 5.71 10.27
C ILE A 28 -7.44 4.61 10.84
N ALA A 29 -7.17 3.34 10.52
CA ALA A 29 -7.91 2.19 11.01
C ALA A 29 -7.87 2.09 12.55
N GLU A 30 -6.71 2.39 13.15
CA GLU A 30 -6.55 2.40 14.61
C GLU A 30 -7.16 3.64 15.30
N SER A 31 -7.69 4.60 14.54
CA SER A 31 -8.26 5.84 15.06
C SER A 31 -9.78 5.76 15.25
N ASP A 32 -10.34 6.65 16.08
CA ASP A 32 -11.80 6.82 16.20
C ASP A 32 -12.40 7.69 15.06
N ALA A 33 -11.67 7.89 13.96
CA ALA A 33 -12.16 8.69 12.84
C ALA A 33 -13.29 7.97 12.11
N GLY A 34 -14.25 8.74 11.55
CA GLY A 34 -15.37 8.17 10.79
C GLY A 34 -14.97 7.42 9.51
N TYR A 35 -13.68 7.40 9.15
CA TYR A 35 -13.12 6.68 8.01
C TYR A 35 -12.32 5.42 8.43
N ALA A 36 -12.27 5.08 9.72
CA ALA A 36 -11.53 3.91 10.21
C ALA A 36 -11.98 2.60 9.53
N GLU A 37 -13.30 2.35 9.48
CA GLU A 37 -13.88 1.18 8.81
C GLU A 37 -13.53 1.13 7.32
N TYR A 38 -13.41 2.27 6.65
CA TYR A 38 -12.99 2.30 5.24
C TYR A 38 -11.52 1.90 5.08
N ALA A 39 -10.65 2.35 5.99
CA ALA A 39 -9.24 1.99 5.99
C ALA A 39 -9.04 0.50 6.30
N GLU A 40 -9.77 -0.06 7.25
CA GLU A 40 -9.77 -1.49 7.57
C GLU A 40 -10.16 -2.34 6.36
N ASN A 41 -11.28 -2.03 5.70
CA ASN A 41 -11.75 -2.75 4.51
C ASN A 41 -10.73 -2.69 3.34
N PHE A 42 -10.04 -1.57 3.19
CA PHE A 42 -9.02 -1.43 2.15
C PHE A 42 -7.77 -2.26 2.47
N LEU A 43 -7.33 -2.28 3.73
CA LEU A 43 -6.23 -3.15 4.18
C LEU A 43 -6.57 -4.64 3.97
N GLU A 44 -7.80 -5.06 4.29
CA GLU A 44 -8.27 -6.43 4.01
C GLU A 44 -8.19 -6.76 2.51
N SER A 45 -8.63 -5.84 1.65
CA SER A 45 -8.56 -6.02 0.18
C SER A 45 -7.11 -6.16 -0.32
N LEU A 46 -6.15 -5.46 0.29
CA LEU A 46 -4.73 -5.58 -0.03
C LEU A 46 -4.16 -6.92 0.45
N GLN A 47 -4.55 -7.38 1.63
CA GLN A 47 -4.17 -8.69 2.16
C GLN A 47 -4.70 -9.82 1.25
N GLU A 48 -5.96 -9.75 0.81
CA GLU A 48 -6.55 -10.69 -0.15
C GLU A 48 -5.83 -10.69 -1.51
N ALA A 49 -5.33 -9.52 -1.93
CA ALA A 49 -4.52 -9.40 -3.14
C ALA A 49 -3.08 -9.93 -2.99
N GLY A 50 -2.70 -10.38 -1.78
CA GLY A 50 -1.42 -11.01 -1.49
C GLY A 50 -0.30 -10.05 -1.09
N TYR A 51 -0.64 -8.81 -0.70
CA TYR A 51 0.31 -7.90 -0.07
C TYR A 51 0.44 -8.22 1.42
N ASP A 52 1.64 -8.03 1.97
CA ASP A 52 1.94 -8.23 3.39
C ASP A 52 1.63 -6.94 4.14
N VAL A 53 0.35 -6.74 4.45
CA VAL A 53 -0.19 -5.55 5.11
C VAL A 53 -0.73 -5.88 6.49
#